data_AF-A0A7Y1UF45-F1
#
_entry.id   AF-A0A7Y1UF45-F1
#
_cell.length_a   1.000
_cell.length_b   1.000
_cell.length_c   1.000
_cell.angle_alpha   90.00
_cell.angle_beta   90.00
_cell.angle_gamma   90.00
#
_symmetry.space_group_name_H-M   'P 1'
#
loop_
_entity.id
_entity.type
_entity.pdbx_description
1 polymer ?
#
loop_
_entity_poly.entity_id
_entity_poly.type
_entity_poly.pdbx_seq_one_letter_code
_entity_poly.pdbx_strand_id
1 'polypeptide(L)'
;MFAGAAREAVFSKPDVIARIRRDFIPVAVKAGRVQNPPPGIEGDLYRELKRSQPAPQGIAVLNAAGKVLAWSLMFEDDAEVLNFLDHTRERYAAFPDASRPVSAERFHRFPSRKLPDLPDHGRALAVPDVHPAGDACPGGLPVAPGARLVEVVGRALDDEGKPRSDARTQDNYIEDRFEITSGMQDALAAAMRSAEGKAFRLPAGLSRVIVANAYLGMLDVNPLGGAFSGGECTAEDIALWARRAADESLEIWGRSKVAGKQIEKGRGARNDGRRWDHTIDLRWTGRLAMTGGRLARFALLAEGREQLRWFGPRGDGGKGNDVAHLPAGRPIDLDCRVRYGMGLE
;
A
#
# COMPACT_ATOMS: atom_id res chain seq x y z
N MET A 1 -11.00 3.58 -7.69
CA MET A 1 -11.75 2.43 -7.13
C MET A 1 -10.73 1.54 -6.43
N PHE A 2 -10.87 1.38 -5.11
CA PHE A 2 -9.78 1.27 -4.13
C PHE A 2 -9.26 -0.16 -3.90
N ALA A 3 -7.94 -0.38 -3.96
CA ALA A 3 -7.32 -1.67 -3.62
C ALA A 3 -7.18 -1.92 -2.10
N GLY A 4 -7.35 -0.89 -1.25
CA GLY A 4 -7.18 -1.00 0.20
C GLY A 4 -8.33 -1.69 0.95
N ALA A 5 -9.47 -1.92 0.28
CA ALA A 5 -10.68 -2.48 0.88
C ALA A 5 -10.48 -3.85 1.55
N ALA A 6 -9.90 -4.80 0.83
CA ALA A 6 -9.62 -6.13 1.37
C ALA A 6 -8.51 -6.08 2.43
N ARG A 7 -7.51 -5.20 2.25
CA ARG A 7 -6.39 -5.01 3.19
C ARG A 7 -6.89 -4.62 4.58
N GLU A 8 -7.79 -3.64 4.64
CA GLU A 8 -8.28 -3.10 5.91
C GLU A 8 -9.38 -3.94 6.57
N ALA A 9 -10.20 -4.67 5.81
CA ALA A 9 -11.26 -5.50 6.37
C ALA A 9 -10.82 -6.95 6.68
N VAL A 10 -9.86 -7.47 5.92
CA VAL A 10 -9.41 -8.87 6.00
C VAL A 10 -8.01 -8.98 6.59
N PHE A 11 -7.03 -8.28 6.02
CA PHE A 11 -5.63 -8.37 6.44
C PHE A 11 -5.31 -7.53 7.68
N SER A 12 -6.30 -6.86 8.25
CA SER A 12 -6.18 -6.16 9.53
C SER A 12 -6.45 -7.04 10.74
N LYS A 13 -6.81 -8.33 10.62
CA LYS A 13 -7.20 -9.22 11.74
C LYS A 13 -6.06 -10.17 12.14
N PRO A 14 -5.75 -10.35 13.45
CA PRO A 14 -4.49 -11.00 13.85
C PRO A 14 -4.49 -12.50 13.56
N ASP A 15 -5.63 -13.14 13.74
CA ASP A 15 -5.91 -14.54 13.47
C ASP A 15 -5.85 -14.85 11.97
N VAL A 16 -6.41 -13.96 11.14
CA VAL A 16 -6.30 -14.02 9.68
C VAL A 16 -4.85 -13.86 9.24
N ILE A 17 -4.13 -12.85 9.75
CA ILE A 17 -2.69 -12.66 9.46
C ILE A 17 -1.88 -13.88 9.88
N ALA A 18 -2.09 -14.38 11.11
CA ALA A 18 -1.39 -15.55 11.62
C ALA A 18 -1.65 -16.79 10.75
N ARG A 19 -2.90 -16.96 10.30
CA ARG A 19 -3.28 -18.03 9.38
C ARG A 19 -2.57 -17.89 8.04
N ILE A 20 -2.58 -16.70 7.44
CA ILE A 20 -1.92 -16.43 6.16
C ILE A 20 -0.43 -16.70 6.26
N ARG A 21 0.26 -16.17 7.27
CA ARG A 21 1.70 -16.37 7.45
C ARG A 21 2.09 -17.83 7.62
N ARG A 22 1.21 -18.64 8.19
CA ARG A 22 1.46 -20.07 8.41
C ARG A 22 1.22 -20.90 7.14
N ASP A 23 0.16 -20.61 6.41
CA ASP A 23 -0.38 -21.52 5.40
C ASP A 23 -0.32 -20.95 3.96
N PHE A 24 0.01 -19.67 3.76
CA PHE A 24 -0.11 -18.96 2.49
C PHE A 24 1.05 -17.97 2.21
N ILE A 25 1.21 -17.59 0.94
CA ILE A 25 2.08 -16.49 0.52
C ILE A 25 1.17 -15.32 0.12
N PRO A 26 1.07 -14.24 0.92
CA PRO A 26 0.25 -13.09 0.56
C PRO A 26 0.90 -12.28 -0.56
N VAL A 27 0.14 -11.99 -1.61
CA VAL A 27 0.58 -11.15 -2.73
C VAL A 27 -0.46 -10.08 -3.01
N ALA A 28 -0.03 -8.82 -3.02
CA ALA A 28 -0.89 -7.70 -3.30
C ALA A 28 -0.73 -7.25 -4.76
N VAL A 29 -1.74 -7.50 -5.59
CA VAL A 29 -1.70 -7.18 -7.03
C VAL A 29 -2.41 -5.86 -7.34
N LYS A 30 -1.80 -5.03 -8.18
CA LYS A 30 -2.43 -3.79 -8.67
C LYS A 30 -3.58 -4.12 -9.62
N ALA A 31 -4.79 -3.68 -9.30
CA ALA A 31 -5.97 -3.92 -10.13
C ALA A 31 -5.78 -3.46 -11.59
N GLY A 32 -5.10 -2.33 -11.81
CA GLY A 32 -4.77 -1.85 -13.17
C GLY A 32 -3.88 -2.81 -13.98
N ARG A 33 -2.96 -3.54 -13.32
CA ARG A 33 -2.12 -4.57 -13.95
C ARG A 33 -2.90 -5.85 -14.24
N VAL A 34 -3.85 -6.22 -13.37
CA VAL A 34 -4.78 -7.33 -13.67
C VAL A 34 -5.65 -6.97 -14.87
N GLN A 35 -6.13 -5.72 -14.97
CA GLN A 35 -6.94 -5.28 -16.12
C GLN A 35 -6.13 -5.14 -17.41
N ASN A 36 -4.85 -4.79 -17.32
CA ASN A 36 -3.93 -4.68 -18.45
C ASN A 36 -2.69 -5.53 -18.20
N PRO A 37 -2.79 -6.87 -18.33
CA PRO A 37 -1.67 -7.76 -18.05
C PRO A 37 -0.46 -7.44 -18.93
N PRO A 38 0.74 -7.31 -18.36
CA PRO A 38 1.95 -7.17 -19.15
C PRO A 38 2.20 -8.43 -20.00
N PRO A 39 3.12 -8.37 -20.99
CA PRO A 39 3.62 -9.59 -21.63
C PRO A 39 4.44 -10.45 -20.64
N GLY A 40 4.74 -11.68 -21.03
CA GLY A 40 5.60 -12.59 -20.26
C GLY A 40 4.86 -13.44 -19.22
N ILE A 41 5.64 -14.17 -18.42
CA ILE A 41 5.15 -15.22 -17.51
C ILE A 41 4.28 -14.65 -16.38
N GLU A 42 4.69 -13.55 -15.74
CA GLU A 42 3.81 -12.88 -14.77
C GLU A 42 2.53 -12.39 -15.45
N GLY A 43 2.63 -11.88 -16.68
CA GLY A 43 1.50 -11.50 -17.51
C GLY A 43 0.48 -12.62 -17.72
N ASP A 44 0.94 -13.86 -17.81
CA ASP A 44 0.07 -15.04 -17.85
C ASP A 44 -0.71 -15.19 -16.53
N LEU A 45 -0.06 -15.01 -15.38
CA LEU A 45 -0.71 -15.03 -14.06
C LEU A 45 -1.75 -13.92 -13.91
N TYR A 46 -1.41 -12.68 -14.31
CA TYR A 46 -2.36 -11.56 -14.32
C TYR A 46 -3.55 -11.83 -15.25
N ARG A 47 -3.34 -12.50 -16.39
CA ARG A 47 -4.43 -12.93 -17.28
C ARG A 47 -5.32 -13.98 -16.64
N GLU A 48 -4.76 -14.93 -15.90
CA GLU A 48 -5.55 -15.96 -15.22
C GLU A 48 -6.39 -15.38 -14.07
N LEU A 49 -5.82 -14.45 -13.31
CA LEU A 49 -6.56 -13.63 -12.34
C LEU A 49 -7.70 -12.86 -13.03
N LYS A 50 -7.40 -12.14 -14.13
CA LYS A 50 -8.39 -11.36 -14.88
C LYS A 50 -9.53 -12.23 -15.41
N ARG A 51 -9.21 -13.43 -15.88
CA ARG A 51 -10.19 -14.40 -16.41
C ARG A 51 -11.13 -14.89 -15.32
N SER A 52 -10.58 -15.16 -14.14
CA SER A 52 -11.30 -15.75 -13.00
C SER A 52 -12.03 -14.72 -12.14
N GLN A 53 -11.64 -13.45 -12.19
CA GLN A 53 -12.22 -12.43 -11.33
C GLN A 53 -13.70 -12.16 -11.69
N PRO A 54 -14.62 -12.20 -10.71
CA PRO A 54 -15.99 -11.72 -10.89
C PRO A 54 -16.06 -10.19 -10.89
N ALA A 55 -15.09 -9.52 -10.27
CA ALA A 55 -14.97 -8.07 -10.19
C ALA A 55 -13.49 -7.67 -10.05
N PRO A 56 -13.11 -6.40 -10.29
CA PRO A 56 -11.72 -5.93 -10.15
C PRO A 56 -11.14 -6.01 -8.73
N GLN A 57 -11.94 -6.38 -7.73
CA GLN A 57 -11.57 -6.47 -6.32
C GLN A 57 -11.95 -7.85 -5.76
N GLY A 58 -11.31 -8.21 -4.65
CA GLY A 58 -11.60 -9.43 -3.90
C GLY A 58 -10.32 -10.13 -3.47
N ILE A 59 -10.51 -11.32 -2.91
CA ILE A 59 -9.43 -12.22 -2.50
C ILE A 59 -9.49 -13.46 -3.37
N ALA A 60 -8.36 -13.75 -4.00
CA ALA A 60 -8.15 -14.93 -4.82
C ALA A 60 -7.11 -15.82 -4.15
N VAL A 61 -7.33 -17.13 -4.15
CA VAL A 61 -6.31 -18.11 -3.78
C VAL A 61 -5.95 -18.93 -5.01
N LEU A 62 -4.65 -19.06 -5.25
CA LEU A 62 -4.11 -19.76 -6.40
C LEU A 62 -3.32 -20.99 -5.93
N ASN A 63 -3.24 -22.01 -6.78
CA ASN A 63 -2.36 -23.15 -6.55
C ASN A 63 -0.94 -22.91 -7.10
N ALA A 64 -0.05 -23.90 -6.98
CA ALA A 64 1.36 -23.77 -7.38
C ALA A 64 1.55 -23.53 -8.89
N ALA A 65 0.56 -23.85 -9.71
CA ALA A 65 0.56 -23.61 -11.15
C ALA A 65 -0.14 -22.30 -11.53
N GLY A 66 -0.40 -21.41 -10.57
CA GLY A 66 -1.05 -20.13 -10.78
C GLY A 66 -2.54 -20.23 -11.15
N LYS A 67 -3.19 -21.38 -10.92
CA LYS A 67 -4.62 -21.56 -11.16
C LYS A 67 -5.43 -21.03 -10.00
N VAL A 68 -6.46 -20.22 -10.29
CA VAL A 68 -7.36 -19.72 -9.25
C VAL A 68 -8.23 -20.87 -8.73
N LEU A 69 -8.10 -21.19 -7.45
CA LEU A 69 -8.90 -22.21 -6.77
C LEU A 69 -10.26 -21.65 -6.36
N ALA A 70 -10.26 -20.45 -5.77
CA ALA A 70 -11.46 -19.72 -5.42
C ALA A 70 -11.22 -18.20 -5.42
N TRP A 71 -12.28 -17.45 -5.68
CA TRP A 71 -12.31 -15.99 -5.62
C TRP A 71 -13.54 -15.54 -4.81
N SER A 72 -13.33 -14.67 -3.82
CA SER A 72 -14.42 -14.03 -3.09
C SER A 72 -14.33 -12.52 -3.16
N LEU A 73 -15.42 -11.86 -3.55
CA LEU A 73 -15.52 -10.39 -3.49
C LEU A 73 -15.78 -9.89 -2.06
N MET A 74 -16.58 -10.61 -1.28
CA MET A 74 -17.05 -10.23 0.05
C MET A 74 -17.19 -11.47 0.94
N PHE A 75 -17.23 -11.28 2.25
CA PHE A 75 -17.52 -12.36 3.21
C PHE A 75 -18.79 -12.02 3.97
N GLU A 76 -19.59 -13.00 4.40
CA GLU A 76 -20.77 -12.68 5.24
C GLU A 76 -20.35 -12.02 6.56
N ASP A 77 -19.27 -12.51 7.14
CA ASP A 77 -18.69 -11.96 8.36
C ASP A 77 -17.17 -12.22 8.48
N ASP A 78 -16.63 -11.93 9.66
CA ASP A 78 -15.21 -12.06 9.99
C ASP A 78 -14.76 -13.52 10.03
N ALA A 79 -15.62 -14.40 10.57
CA ALA A 79 -15.32 -15.81 10.70
C ALA A 79 -15.25 -16.48 9.32
N GLU A 80 -16.07 -16.01 8.39
CA GLU A 80 -16.08 -16.53 7.02
C GLU A 80 -14.79 -16.27 6.23
N VAL A 81 -13.96 -15.31 6.67
CA VAL A 81 -12.61 -15.16 6.11
C VAL A 81 -11.76 -16.39 6.43
N LEU A 82 -11.74 -16.83 7.69
CA LEU A 82 -10.96 -18.01 8.09
C LEU A 82 -11.54 -19.27 7.45
N ASN A 83 -12.87 -19.39 7.37
CA ASN A 83 -13.53 -20.51 6.69
C ASN A 83 -13.17 -20.57 5.21
N PHE A 84 -13.06 -19.42 4.53
CA PHE A 84 -12.59 -19.37 3.14
C PHE A 84 -11.13 -19.80 2.99
N LEU A 85 -10.25 -19.43 3.92
CA LEU A 85 -8.87 -19.91 3.94
C LEU A 85 -8.80 -21.43 4.16
N ASP A 86 -9.60 -21.97 5.07
CA ASP A 86 -9.68 -23.42 5.28
C ASP A 86 -10.24 -24.15 4.04
N HIS A 87 -11.33 -23.64 3.46
CA HIS A 87 -11.92 -24.13 2.22
C HIS A 87 -10.91 -24.16 1.07
N THR A 88 -10.17 -23.07 0.86
CA THR A 88 -9.17 -22.99 -0.21
C THR A 88 -7.96 -23.88 0.03
N ARG A 89 -7.60 -24.16 1.28
CA ARG A 89 -6.57 -25.14 1.62
C ARG A 89 -7.00 -26.56 1.27
N GLU A 90 -8.26 -26.93 1.54
CA GLU A 90 -8.81 -28.22 1.11
C GLU A 90 -8.82 -28.35 -0.42
N ARG A 91 -9.19 -27.27 -1.12
CA ARG A 91 -9.10 -27.23 -2.60
C ARG A 91 -7.66 -27.36 -3.08
N TYR A 92 -6.70 -26.71 -2.42
CA TYR A 92 -5.29 -26.84 -2.76
C TYR A 92 -4.80 -28.28 -2.58
N ALA A 93 -5.19 -28.95 -1.50
CA ALA A 93 -4.83 -30.36 -1.29
C ALA A 93 -5.38 -31.27 -2.41
N ALA A 94 -6.57 -30.98 -2.94
CA ALA A 94 -7.15 -31.72 -4.05
C ALA A 94 -6.57 -31.35 -5.43
N PHE A 95 -6.11 -30.10 -5.59
CA PHE A 95 -5.61 -29.51 -6.83
C PHE A 95 -4.35 -28.66 -6.59
N PRO A 96 -3.22 -29.27 -6.17
CA PRO A 96 -2.03 -28.53 -5.75
C PRO A 96 -1.32 -27.84 -6.93
N ASP A 97 -1.52 -28.34 -8.15
CA ASP A 97 -0.89 -27.90 -9.38
C ASP A 97 -1.84 -28.05 -10.59
N ALA A 98 -1.29 -28.03 -11.81
CA ALA A 98 -2.05 -28.18 -13.06
C ALA A 98 -2.14 -29.64 -13.57
N SER A 99 -1.82 -30.64 -12.75
CA SER A 99 -1.92 -32.07 -13.13
C SER A 99 -3.36 -32.51 -13.38
N ARG A 100 -4.34 -31.82 -12.80
CA ARG A 100 -5.77 -32.05 -12.98
C ARG A 100 -6.49 -30.73 -13.25
N PRO A 101 -7.48 -30.68 -14.16
CA PRO A 101 -8.28 -29.49 -14.37
C PRO A 101 -8.98 -29.06 -13.07
N VAL A 102 -8.94 -27.77 -12.76
CA VAL A 102 -9.64 -27.19 -11.60
C VAL A 102 -10.49 -26.00 -12.05
N SER A 103 -11.79 -26.08 -11.77
CA SER A 103 -12.67 -24.93 -11.99
C SER A 103 -12.45 -23.91 -10.87
N ALA A 104 -12.35 -22.64 -11.22
CA ALA A 104 -12.25 -21.57 -10.25
C ALA A 104 -13.63 -21.32 -9.64
N GLU A 105 -13.76 -21.51 -8.32
CA GLU A 105 -14.99 -21.16 -7.61
C GLU A 105 -15.08 -19.66 -7.43
N ARG A 106 -16.26 -19.09 -7.67
CA ARG A 106 -16.44 -17.63 -7.61
C ARG A 106 -17.57 -17.31 -6.65
N PHE A 107 -17.34 -16.34 -5.78
CA PHE A 107 -18.32 -15.89 -4.81
C PHE A 107 -18.47 -14.38 -4.92
N HIS A 108 -19.71 -13.93 -5.10
CA HIS A 108 -20.02 -12.53 -4.83
C HIS A 108 -19.93 -12.28 -3.32
N ARG A 109 -20.37 -13.24 -2.52
CA ARG A 109 -20.21 -13.23 -1.07
C ARG A 109 -20.03 -14.66 -0.58
N PHE A 110 -18.91 -14.95 0.06
CA PHE A 110 -18.64 -16.28 0.60
C PHE A 110 -19.31 -16.47 1.97
N PRO A 111 -19.92 -17.64 2.25
CA PRO A 111 -20.14 -18.77 1.33
C PRO A 111 -21.49 -18.69 0.57
N SER A 112 -22.40 -17.82 1.01
CA SER A 112 -23.83 -17.89 0.69
C SER A 112 -24.21 -17.49 -0.76
N ARG A 113 -23.42 -16.63 -1.41
CA ARG A 113 -23.69 -16.10 -2.75
C ARG A 113 -22.61 -16.55 -3.73
N LYS A 114 -22.64 -17.85 -4.04
CA LYS A 114 -21.82 -18.48 -5.07
C LYS A 114 -22.27 -18.01 -6.47
N LEU A 115 -21.30 -17.63 -7.30
CA LEU A 115 -21.46 -17.36 -8.72
C LEU A 115 -21.15 -18.65 -9.52
N PRO A 116 -21.50 -18.73 -10.81
CA PRO A 116 -21.12 -19.89 -11.61
C PRO A 116 -19.61 -20.12 -11.57
N ASP A 117 -19.20 -21.37 -11.38
CA ASP A 117 -17.79 -21.74 -11.44
C ASP A 117 -17.24 -21.46 -12.84
N LEU A 118 -15.98 -21.07 -12.91
CA LEU A 118 -15.32 -20.83 -14.18
C LEU A 118 -14.47 -22.06 -14.54
N PRO A 119 -14.75 -22.75 -15.65
CA PRO A 119 -13.99 -23.93 -16.03
C PRO A 119 -12.50 -23.64 -16.20
N ASP A 120 -11.68 -24.67 -15.97
CA ASP A 120 -10.26 -24.61 -16.31
C ASP A 120 -10.10 -24.41 -17.83
N HIS A 121 -9.15 -23.57 -18.23
CA HIS A 121 -8.81 -23.34 -19.62
C HIS A 121 -7.74 -24.33 -20.15
N GLY A 122 -7.33 -25.32 -19.34
CA GLY A 122 -6.47 -26.44 -19.72
C GLY A 122 -4.98 -26.13 -19.89
N ARG A 123 -4.55 -24.87 -19.70
CA ARG A 123 -3.13 -24.49 -19.84
C ARG A 123 -2.46 -24.34 -18.48
N ALA A 124 -1.38 -25.06 -18.24
CA ALA A 124 -0.50 -24.82 -17.09
C ALA A 124 0.22 -23.48 -17.24
N LEU A 125 0.33 -22.71 -16.16
CA LEU A 125 1.13 -21.48 -16.16
C LEU A 125 2.53 -21.82 -15.67
N ALA A 126 3.55 -21.23 -16.31
CA ALA A 126 4.89 -21.27 -15.77
C ALA A 126 4.92 -20.37 -14.53
N VAL A 127 5.55 -20.83 -13.45
CA VAL A 127 5.81 -20.03 -12.24
C VAL A 127 7.31 -20.15 -11.97
N PRO A 128 8.11 -19.13 -12.32
CA PRO A 128 9.55 -19.19 -12.12
C PRO A 128 9.89 -18.93 -10.64
N ASP A 129 10.96 -19.54 -10.17
CA ASP A 129 11.43 -19.33 -8.79
C ASP A 129 12.07 -17.94 -8.61
N VAL A 130 12.69 -17.40 -9.67
CA VAL A 130 13.36 -16.09 -9.68
C VAL A 130 13.23 -15.40 -11.03
N HIS A 131 13.33 -14.08 -11.04
CA HIS A 131 13.51 -13.32 -12.28
C HIS A 131 14.89 -13.57 -12.90
N PRO A 132 15.00 -13.60 -14.24
CA PRO A 132 16.29 -13.53 -14.90
C PRO A 132 17.10 -12.30 -14.43
N ALA A 133 18.42 -12.42 -14.40
CA ALA A 133 19.28 -11.31 -14.03
C ALA A 133 19.05 -10.11 -14.95
N GLY A 134 18.72 -8.95 -14.37
CA GLY A 134 18.43 -7.71 -15.10
C GLY A 134 16.95 -7.49 -15.45
N ASP A 135 16.09 -8.50 -15.29
CA ASP A 135 14.65 -8.31 -15.43
C ASP A 135 14.07 -7.68 -14.17
N ALA A 136 13.26 -6.64 -14.35
CA ALA A 136 12.47 -6.07 -13.27
C ALA A 136 11.17 -6.87 -13.10
N CYS A 137 10.78 -7.16 -11.87
CA CYS A 137 9.45 -7.71 -11.57
C CYS A 137 8.37 -6.75 -12.11
N PRO A 138 7.49 -7.18 -13.03
CA PRO A 138 6.34 -6.36 -13.46
C PRO A 138 5.42 -5.89 -12.33
N GLY A 139 5.39 -6.62 -11.20
CA GLY A 139 4.75 -6.22 -9.96
C GLY A 139 5.49 -5.13 -9.17
N GLY A 140 6.79 -4.96 -9.40
CA GLY A 140 7.63 -3.94 -8.78
C GLY A 140 7.33 -2.52 -9.29
N LEU A 141 7.70 -1.52 -8.50
CA LEU A 141 7.73 -0.12 -8.94
C LEU A 141 8.87 0.04 -9.97
N PRO A 142 8.59 0.49 -11.20
CA PRO A 142 9.66 0.75 -12.17
C PRO A 142 10.53 1.89 -11.65
N VAL A 143 11.80 1.61 -11.33
CA VAL A 143 12.74 2.62 -10.82
C VAL A 143 13.41 3.35 -11.97
N ALA A 144 13.31 4.68 -12.01
CA ALA A 144 14.00 5.46 -13.04
C ALA A 144 15.53 5.29 -12.94
N PRO A 145 16.27 5.22 -14.07
CA PRO A 145 17.72 5.09 -14.04
C PRO A 145 18.39 6.16 -13.17
N GLY A 146 19.20 5.72 -12.20
CA GLY A 146 19.90 6.60 -11.25
C GLY A 146 19.04 7.14 -10.09
N ALA A 147 17.75 6.82 -10.03
CA ALA A 147 16.94 7.06 -8.85
C ALA A 147 17.35 6.11 -7.70
N ARG A 148 17.08 6.53 -6.47
CA ARG A 148 17.24 5.70 -5.28
C ARG A 148 15.88 5.38 -4.69
N LEU A 149 15.64 4.12 -4.42
CA LEU A 149 14.42 3.67 -3.78
C LEU A 149 14.56 3.81 -2.26
N VAL A 150 13.56 4.42 -1.63
CA VAL A 150 13.49 4.65 -0.19
C VAL A 150 12.32 3.88 0.37
N GLU A 151 12.55 3.04 1.38
CA GLU A 151 11.53 2.35 2.16
C GLU A 151 11.02 3.23 3.31
N VAL A 152 9.74 3.11 3.67
CA VAL A 152 9.03 3.89 4.69
C VAL A 152 8.27 2.98 5.66
N VAL A 153 8.68 2.99 6.91
CA VAL A 153 8.06 2.20 7.97
C VAL A 153 7.25 3.11 8.90
N GLY A 154 5.93 3.10 8.80
CA GLY A 154 5.02 3.85 9.68
C GLY A 154 4.43 3.02 10.84
N ARG A 155 4.26 3.62 12.02
CA ARG A 155 3.61 3.02 13.20
C ARG A 155 2.77 4.05 13.96
N ALA A 156 1.53 3.68 14.31
CA ALA A 156 0.76 4.40 15.33
C ALA A 156 1.20 3.96 16.74
N LEU A 157 1.20 4.90 17.67
CA LEU A 157 1.67 4.74 19.05
C LEU A 157 0.53 4.94 20.04
N ASP A 158 0.59 4.22 21.16
CA ASP A 158 -0.28 4.40 22.33
C ASP A 158 0.17 5.59 23.19
N ASP A 159 -0.53 5.82 24.30
CA ASP A 159 -0.26 6.93 25.21
C ASP A 159 1.12 6.77 25.90
N GLU A 160 1.61 5.54 26.04
CA GLU A 160 2.94 5.20 26.52
C GLU A 160 4.03 5.34 25.44
N GLY A 161 3.68 5.67 24.21
CA GLY A 161 4.60 5.81 23.07
C GLY A 161 5.09 4.49 22.49
N LYS A 162 4.45 3.36 22.83
CA LYS A 162 4.72 2.06 22.22
C LYS A 162 3.86 1.87 20.98
N PRO A 163 4.33 1.10 19.98
CA PRO A 163 3.50 0.75 18.84
C PRO A 163 2.20 0.07 19.30
N ARG A 164 1.04 0.60 18.85
CA ARG A 164 -0.24 -0.01 19.22
C ARG A 164 -0.33 -1.41 18.64
N SER A 165 -0.86 -2.36 19.41
CA SER A 165 -1.06 -3.75 18.97
C SER A 165 -2.12 -3.90 17.87
N ASP A 166 -3.02 -2.93 17.73
CA ASP A 166 -4.02 -2.85 16.68
C ASP A 166 -3.56 -2.05 15.45
N ALA A 167 -2.46 -1.30 15.56
CA ALA A 167 -1.73 -0.73 14.43
C ALA A 167 -0.93 -1.83 13.74
N ARG A 168 -1.65 -2.77 13.11
CA ARG A 168 -1.05 -4.01 12.59
C ARG A 168 -0.10 -3.75 11.42
N THR A 169 0.87 -4.67 11.34
CA THR A 169 2.14 -4.68 10.62
C THR A 169 2.18 -4.16 9.17
N GLN A 170 3.39 -3.85 8.73
CA GLN A 170 3.81 -3.26 7.44
C GLN A 170 3.06 -3.79 6.20
N ASP A 171 2.64 -5.05 6.21
CA ASP A 171 1.82 -5.72 5.18
C ASP A 171 0.48 -5.01 4.87
N ASN A 172 0.03 -4.08 5.73
CA ASN A 172 -1.20 -3.29 5.56
C ASN A 172 -1.01 -1.96 4.80
N TYR A 173 0.21 -1.49 4.58
CA TYR A 173 0.46 -0.20 3.91
C TYR A 173 0.71 -0.43 2.40
N ILE A 174 0.03 0.35 1.56
CA ILE A 174 0.33 0.38 0.12
C ILE A 174 1.72 1.00 -0.04
N GLU A 175 2.64 0.24 -0.65
CA GLU A 175 3.92 0.73 -1.20
C GLU A 175 4.64 1.73 -0.30
N ASP A 176 5.35 1.20 0.69
CA ASP A 176 6.30 1.92 1.53
C ASP A 176 7.50 2.46 0.74
N ARG A 177 7.43 2.57 -0.58
CA ARG A 177 8.58 2.92 -1.41
C ARG A 177 8.33 4.14 -2.26
N PHE A 178 9.27 5.05 -2.24
CA PHE A 178 9.30 6.18 -3.16
C PHE A 178 10.70 6.40 -3.74
N GLU A 179 10.73 7.06 -4.89
CA GLU A 179 11.98 7.38 -5.57
C GLU A 179 12.49 8.76 -5.16
N ILE A 180 13.78 8.80 -4.83
CA ILE A 180 14.57 10.02 -4.91
C ILE A 180 15.24 10.04 -6.29
N THR A 181 14.65 10.80 -7.20
CA THR A 181 15.10 10.89 -8.60
C THR A 181 16.49 11.50 -8.72
N SER A 182 17.17 11.27 -9.84
CA SER A 182 18.45 11.90 -10.15
C SER A 182 18.37 13.43 -10.08
N GLY A 183 17.28 14.03 -10.59
CA GLY A 183 17.06 15.47 -10.51
C GLY A 183 16.94 16.00 -9.07
N MET A 184 16.30 15.24 -8.16
CA MET A 184 16.26 15.60 -6.74
C MET A 184 17.65 15.51 -6.09
N GLN A 185 18.44 14.50 -6.44
CA GLN A 185 19.82 14.35 -5.98
C GLN A 185 20.71 15.50 -6.48
N ASP A 186 20.54 15.90 -7.74
CA ASP A 186 21.29 17.00 -8.35
C ASP A 186 20.93 18.34 -7.67
N ALA A 187 19.64 18.57 -7.38
CA ALA A 187 19.18 19.75 -6.66
C ALA A 187 19.73 19.80 -5.22
N LEU A 188 19.80 18.66 -4.54
CA LEU A 188 20.40 18.55 -3.20
C LEU A 188 21.90 18.85 -3.26
N ALA A 189 22.62 18.26 -4.22
CA ALA A 189 24.05 18.50 -4.40
C ALA A 189 24.33 19.99 -4.74
N ALA A 190 23.47 20.64 -5.52
CA ALA A 190 23.56 22.07 -5.80
C ALA A 190 23.35 22.91 -4.53
N ALA A 191 22.29 22.64 -3.76
CA ALA A 191 22.01 23.34 -2.51
C ALA A 191 23.18 23.21 -1.50
N MET A 192 23.77 22.01 -1.40
CA MET A 192 24.96 21.77 -0.58
C MET A 192 26.16 22.63 -0.98
N ARG A 193 26.42 22.77 -2.29
CA ARG A 193 27.53 23.59 -2.79
C ARG A 193 27.29 25.07 -2.51
N SER A 194 26.07 25.55 -2.76
CA SER A 194 25.70 26.96 -2.55
C SER A 194 25.63 27.38 -1.08
N ALA A 195 25.45 26.42 -0.16
CA ALA A 195 25.35 26.72 1.27
C ALA A 195 26.70 27.05 1.93
N GLU A 196 27.83 26.71 1.29
CA GLU A 196 29.19 26.98 1.79
C GLU A 196 29.39 26.52 3.25
N GLY A 197 28.85 25.34 3.59
CA GLY A 197 28.95 24.75 4.93
C GLY A 197 27.95 25.28 5.97
N LYS A 198 27.13 26.28 5.63
CA LYS A 198 26.04 26.76 6.49
C LYS A 198 24.82 25.84 6.41
N ALA A 199 23.91 26.00 7.38
CA ALA A 199 22.61 25.36 7.31
C ALA A 199 21.83 25.90 6.10
N PHE A 200 21.15 25.00 5.38
CA PHE A 200 20.36 25.33 4.20
C PHE A 200 19.06 24.55 4.19
N ARG A 201 18.04 25.09 3.51
CA ARG A 201 16.76 24.40 3.35
C ARG A 201 16.92 23.29 2.31
N LEU A 202 16.39 22.11 2.60
CA LEU A 202 16.34 21.05 1.61
C LEU A 202 15.55 21.52 0.36
N PRO A 203 15.93 21.06 -0.85
CA PRO A 203 15.17 21.38 -2.05
C PRO A 203 13.69 21.02 -1.88
N ALA A 204 12.80 21.89 -2.38
CA ALA A 204 11.36 21.76 -2.17
C ALA A 204 10.80 20.41 -2.69
N GLY A 205 11.25 19.96 -3.87
CA GLY A 205 10.83 18.68 -4.45
C GLY A 205 11.23 17.48 -3.58
N LEU A 206 12.44 17.48 -3.01
CA LEU A 206 12.89 16.44 -2.09
C LEU A 206 12.11 16.48 -0.78
N SER A 207 11.91 17.69 -0.22
CA SER A 207 11.16 17.84 1.03
C SER A 207 9.72 17.36 0.89
N ARG A 208 9.07 17.71 -0.22
CA ARG A 208 7.68 17.31 -0.51
C ARG A 208 7.56 15.81 -0.68
N VAL A 209 8.45 15.15 -1.43
CA VAL A 209 8.35 13.68 -1.63
C VAL A 209 8.56 12.92 -0.32
N ILE A 210 9.47 13.37 0.55
CA ILE A 210 9.68 12.79 1.88
C ILE A 210 8.39 12.88 2.70
N VAL A 211 7.81 14.06 2.82
CA VAL A 211 6.62 14.28 3.65
C VAL A 211 5.38 13.60 3.06
N ALA A 212 5.24 13.56 1.74
CA ALA A 212 4.09 12.92 1.05
C ALA A 212 3.99 11.41 1.30
N ASN A 213 5.06 10.77 1.77
CA ASN A 213 5.08 9.33 2.05
C ASN A 213 5.00 9.00 3.56
N ALA A 214 4.90 10.00 4.45
CA ALA A 214 4.78 9.79 5.90
C ALA A 214 3.34 10.02 6.41
N TYR A 215 2.45 9.06 6.15
CA TYR A 215 1.08 9.06 6.65
C TYR A 215 0.56 7.62 6.75
N LEU A 216 -0.45 7.37 7.59
CA LEU A 216 -1.02 6.03 7.84
C LEU A 216 -2.25 5.71 6.99
N GLY A 217 -2.77 6.68 6.23
CA GLY A 217 -3.92 6.51 5.35
C GLY A 217 -3.67 5.70 4.06
N MET A 218 -4.73 5.42 3.31
CA MET A 218 -4.64 4.76 2.00
C MET A 218 -4.03 5.69 0.93
N LEU A 219 -3.46 5.11 -0.14
CA LEU A 219 -2.88 5.88 -1.26
C LEU A 219 -3.82 6.97 -1.82
N ASP A 220 -5.10 6.65 -1.92
CA ASP A 220 -6.15 7.46 -2.54
C ASP A 220 -6.64 8.63 -1.65
N VAL A 221 -5.84 8.99 -0.64
CA VAL A 221 -6.23 9.86 0.49
C VAL A 221 -5.07 10.75 0.93
N ASN A 222 -3.93 10.59 0.27
CA ASN A 222 -2.70 11.31 0.53
C ASN A 222 -2.91 12.82 0.30
N PRO A 223 -2.61 13.69 1.29
CA PRO A 223 -2.73 15.16 1.13
C PRO A 223 -1.99 15.69 -0.08
N LEU A 224 -0.81 15.12 -0.31
CA LEU A 224 0.20 15.65 -1.22
C LEU A 224 0.25 14.86 -2.53
N GLY A 225 -0.57 13.81 -2.68
CA GLY A 225 -0.59 12.92 -3.84
C GLY A 225 -1.22 13.51 -5.11
N GLY A 226 -1.75 14.74 -5.05
CA GLY A 226 -2.26 15.48 -6.20
C GLY A 226 -3.47 14.82 -6.91
N ALA A 227 -3.70 15.19 -8.17
CA ALA A 227 -4.89 14.80 -8.93
C ALA A 227 -5.06 13.28 -9.13
N PHE A 228 -3.96 12.52 -9.06
CA PHE A 228 -3.98 11.06 -9.25
C PHE A 228 -4.56 10.30 -8.05
N SER A 229 -4.39 10.83 -6.84
CA SER A 229 -4.94 10.26 -5.59
C SER A 229 -6.25 10.93 -5.16
N GLY A 230 -6.68 12.00 -5.84
CA GLY A 230 -7.80 12.82 -5.38
C GLY A 230 -7.49 13.66 -4.14
N GLY A 231 -6.21 13.84 -3.78
CA GLY A 231 -5.81 14.58 -2.58
C GLY A 231 -6.19 16.07 -2.64
N GLU A 232 -6.79 16.61 -1.57
CA GLU A 232 -6.89 18.07 -1.39
C GLU A 232 -6.09 18.49 -0.16
N CYS A 233 -5.22 19.49 -0.32
CA CYS A 233 -4.41 20.05 0.76
C CYS A 233 -4.74 21.53 0.91
N THR A 234 -5.14 21.99 2.09
CA THR A 234 -5.40 23.43 2.33
C THR A 234 -4.43 24.12 3.30
N ALA A 235 -3.44 23.41 3.87
CA ALA A 235 -2.18 24.05 4.25
C ALA A 235 -1.02 23.04 4.40
N GLU A 236 0.13 23.43 3.84
CA GLU A 236 1.40 22.71 3.84
C GLU A 236 2.51 23.66 4.29
N ASP A 237 3.05 23.42 5.47
CA ASP A 237 4.27 24.05 5.96
C ASP A 237 5.33 22.97 6.10
N ILE A 238 6.25 22.91 5.12
CA ILE A 238 7.35 21.94 5.14
C ILE A 238 8.66 22.70 5.21
N ALA A 239 9.29 22.66 6.39
CA ALA A 239 10.57 23.28 6.65
C ALA A 239 11.57 22.20 7.08
N LEU A 240 12.18 21.54 6.09
CA LEU A 240 13.30 20.64 6.30
C LEU A 240 14.62 21.36 5.99
N TRP A 241 15.57 21.22 6.90
CA TRP A 241 16.87 21.85 6.88
C TRP A 241 17.96 20.79 6.92
N ALA A 242 19.10 21.15 6.38
CA ALA A 242 20.30 20.34 6.39
C ALA A 242 21.52 21.19 6.77
N ARG A 243 22.51 20.55 7.40
CA ARG A 243 23.86 21.10 7.54
C ARG A 243 24.87 19.98 7.43
N ARG A 244 26.09 20.31 7.02
CA ARG A 244 27.20 19.37 7.03
C ARG A 244 27.55 19.01 8.48
N ALA A 245 27.61 17.72 8.77
CA ALA A 245 28.10 17.16 10.02
C ALA A 245 29.61 16.90 9.93
N ALA A 246 30.23 16.55 11.07
CA ALA A 246 31.67 16.31 11.15
C ALA A 246 32.15 15.09 10.35
N ASP A 247 31.26 14.15 10.04
CA ASP A 247 31.53 12.93 9.28
C ASP A 247 31.25 13.08 7.77
N GLU A 248 31.19 14.32 7.27
CA GLU A 248 30.84 14.69 5.89
C GLU A 248 29.41 14.30 5.45
N SER A 249 28.62 13.71 6.36
CA SER A 249 27.18 13.52 6.16
C SER A 249 26.43 14.85 6.31
N LEU A 250 25.17 14.84 5.93
CA LEU A 250 24.24 15.92 6.22
C LEU A 250 23.35 15.50 7.36
N GLU A 251 23.38 16.27 8.45
CA GLU A 251 22.35 16.22 9.48
C GLU A 251 21.11 16.92 8.95
N ILE A 252 19.96 16.25 9.07
CA ILE A 252 18.66 16.75 8.63
C ILE A 252 17.78 16.98 9.86
N TRP A 253 17.07 18.10 9.89
CA TRP A 253 16.04 18.37 10.89
C TRP A 253 14.93 19.22 10.32
N GLY A 254 13.78 19.26 10.98
CA GLY A 254 12.71 20.15 10.55
C GLY A 254 11.36 19.82 11.11
N ARG A 255 10.35 20.46 10.53
CA ARG A 255 8.94 20.19 10.81
C ARG A 255 8.16 20.16 9.50
N SER A 256 7.14 19.33 9.47
CA SER A 256 6.08 19.40 8.48
C SER A 256 4.74 19.51 9.17
N LYS A 257 3.87 20.36 8.66
CA LYS A 257 2.45 20.37 8.96
C LYS A 257 1.70 20.25 7.64
N VAL A 258 0.91 19.20 7.46
CA VAL A 258 0.19 18.94 6.22
C VAL A 258 -1.25 18.64 6.56
N ALA A 259 -2.20 19.34 5.94
CA ALA A 259 -3.62 19.14 6.17
C ALA A 259 -4.33 18.77 4.88
N GLY A 260 -5.44 18.07 5.01
CA GLY A 260 -6.11 17.32 3.95
C GLY A 260 -7.58 17.50 3.89
N LYS A 261 -8.17 17.20 2.73
CA LYS A 261 -9.60 17.28 2.58
C LYS A 261 -10.25 16.49 1.45
N GLN A 262 -11.42 15.92 1.71
CA GLN A 262 -12.58 16.03 0.82
C GLN A 262 -13.89 15.73 1.56
N ILE A 263 -14.44 16.74 2.24
CA ILE A 263 -15.66 16.63 3.04
C ILE A 263 -16.95 16.63 2.13
N GLU A 264 -17.23 15.58 1.31
CA GLU A 264 -18.42 15.13 0.50
C GLU A 264 -18.93 16.01 -0.64
N LYS A 265 -19.19 15.36 -1.80
CA LYS A 265 -20.56 15.24 -2.37
C LYS A 265 -20.74 13.90 -3.11
N GLY A 266 -21.74 13.11 -2.72
CA GLY A 266 -22.27 12.00 -3.53
C GLY A 266 -23.78 12.12 -3.77
N ARG A 267 -24.21 12.46 -5.00
CA ARG A 267 -25.56 12.13 -5.53
C ARG A 267 -25.48 11.77 -7.01
N GLY A 268 -25.95 10.56 -7.35
CA GLY A 268 -25.93 9.97 -8.69
C GLY A 268 -25.49 8.49 -8.65
N ALA A 269 -26.06 7.65 -9.52
CA ALA A 269 -25.99 6.17 -9.48
C ALA A 269 -24.59 5.52 -9.67
N ARG A 270 -23.51 6.33 -9.68
CA ARG A 270 -22.12 5.86 -9.86
C ARG A 270 -21.12 6.53 -8.88
N ASN A 271 -21.58 7.18 -7.81
CA ASN A 271 -20.71 7.82 -6.79
C ASN A 271 -20.74 7.03 -5.46
N ASP A 272 -19.58 6.89 -4.85
CA ASP A 272 -19.21 6.08 -3.66
C ASP A 272 -19.55 6.69 -2.28
N GLY A 273 -20.09 7.91 -2.23
CA GLY A 273 -20.53 8.54 -0.96
C GLY A 273 -19.44 9.18 -0.09
N ARG A 274 -18.24 9.44 -0.64
CA ARG A 274 -17.03 10.04 0.00
C ARG A 274 -17.27 11.18 1.00
N ARG A 275 -16.68 11.17 2.21
CA ARG A 275 -16.19 12.37 2.95
C ARG A 275 -14.75 12.13 3.40
N TRP A 276 -13.79 13.05 3.43
CA TRP A 276 -12.35 12.86 3.77
C TRP A 276 -11.85 14.10 4.53
N ASP A 277 -10.83 13.99 5.38
CA ASP A 277 -9.92 15.05 5.86
C ASP A 277 -8.74 14.38 6.59
N HIS A 278 -7.59 15.04 6.72
CA HIS A 278 -6.50 14.60 7.61
C HIS A 278 -5.68 15.79 8.06
N THR A 279 -4.85 15.65 9.08
CA THR A 279 -3.76 16.57 9.39
C THR A 279 -2.61 15.79 10.02
N ILE A 280 -1.42 15.98 9.47
CA ILE A 280 -0.17 15.32 9.82
C ILE A 280 0.79 16.40 10.32
N ASP A 281 1.20 16.32 11.57
CA ASP A 281 2.16 17.24 12.18
C ASP A 281 3.35 16.44 12.69
N LEU A 282 4.50 16.58 12.02
CA LEU A 282 5.68 15.76 12.24
C LEU A 282 6.91 16.62 12.47
N ARG A 283 7.75 16.17 13.38
CA ARG A 283 9.12 16.63 13.56
C ARG A 283 10.06 15.63 12.91
N TRP A 284 11.04 16.14 12.19
CA TRP A 284 11.96 15.35 11.40
C TRP A 284 13.35 15.45 11.96
N THR A 285 14.06 14.32 11.98
CA THR A 285 15.49 14.23 12.27
C THR A 285 16.09 13.13 11.42
N GLY A 286 17.37 13.23 11.09
CA GLY A 286 18.08 12.13 10.48
C GLY A 286 19.38 12.53 9.82
N ARG A 287 19.88 11.66 8.95
CA ARG A 287 21.12 11.85 8.22
C ARG A 287 21.01 11.36 6.79
N LEU A 288 21.76 12.01 5.91
CA LEU A 288 21.99 11.50 4.56
C LEU A 288 23.45 11.70 4.17
N ALA A 289 23.95 10.90 3.24
CA ALA A 289 25.30 11.02 2.70
C ALA A 289 25.27 11.04 1.18
N MET A 290 26.07 11.93 0.58
CA MET A 290 26.23 12.05 -0.86
C MET A 290 27.64 11.61 -1.26
N THR A 291 27.77 10.80 -2.30
CA THR A 291 29.04 10.38 -2.90
C THR A 291 29.00 10.65 -4.39
N GLY A 292 29.93 11.45 -4.91
CA GLY A 292 29.95 11.81 -6.33
C GLY A 292 28.68 12.52 -6.81
N GLY A 293 28.01 13.29 -5.93
CA GLY A 293 26.73 13.95 -6.25
C GLY A 293 25.52 13.01 -6.25
N ARG A 294 25.68 11.75 -5.86
CA ARG A 294 24.60 10.77 -5.73
C ARG A 294 24.34 10.40 -4.28
N LEU A 295 23.08 10.13 -3.96
CA LEU A 295 22.69 9.73 -2.62
C LEU A 295 23.24 8.32 -2.35
N ALA A 296 24.03 8.18 -1.29
CA ALA A 296 24.68 6.94 -0.89
C ALA A 296 24.08 6.34 0.39
N ARG A 297 23.64 7.20 1.32
CA ARG A 297 22.93 6.80 2.55
C ARG A 297 21.78 7.76 2.80
N PHE A 298 20.67 7.25 3.33
CA PHE A 298 19.51 8.02 3.71
C PHE A 298 18.87 7.34 4.91
N ALA A 299 18.68 8.08 6.00
CA ALA A 299 17.99 7.63 7.19
C ALA A 299 17.25 8.80 7.81
N LEU A 300 15.92 8.78 7.79
CA LEU A 300 15.09 9.79 8.44
C LEU A 300 14.15 9.15 9.45
N LEU A 301 13.87 9.91 10.49
CA LEU A 301 12.87 9.61 11.49
C LEU A 301 11.91 10.80 11.58
N ALA A 302 10.62 10.51 11.51
CA ALA A 302 9.55 11.45 11.79
C ALA A 302 8.74 10.99 12.99
N GLU A 303 8.41 11.93 13.87
CA GLU A 303 7.53 11.68 15.02
C GLU A 303 6.53 12.82 15.17
N GLY A 304 5.31 12.49 15.57
CA GLY A 304 4.30 13.51 15.83
C GLY A 304 2.91 12.94 15.99
N ARG A 305 1.93 13.62 15.39
CA ARG A 305 0.51 13.26 15.48
C ARG A 305 -0.11 13.24 14.09
N GLU A 306 -0.94 12.24 13.85
CA GLU A 306 -1.76 12.15 12.65
C GLU A 306 -3.23 12.10 13.05
N GLN A 307 -4.00 12.90 12.34
CA GLN A 307 -5.46 12.91 12.36
C GLN A 307 -5.93 12.54 10.95
N LEU A 308 -6.89 11.61 10.82
CA LEU A 308 -7.39 11.10 9.55
C LEU A 308 -8.90 10.85 9.69
N ARG A 309 -9.73 11.28 8.74
CA ARG A 309 -11.16 10.92 8.63
C ARG A 309 -11.56 10.69 7.18
N TRP A 310 -12.28 9.62 6.86
CA TRP A 310 -12.90 9.37 5.52
C TRP A 310 -14.42 9.10 5.63
N PHE A 311 -15.12 8.51 4.63
CA PHE A 311 -16.21 7.48 4.63
C PHE A 311 -17.34 7.66 3.60
N GLY A 312 -17.80 6.54 3.03
CA GLY A 312 -19.12 6.24 2.40
C GLY A 312 -19.24 4.70 2.17
N PRO A 313 -20.45 4.04 2.14
CA PRO A 313 -21.76 4.52 1.70
C PRO A 313 -22.92 4.42 2.75
N ARG A 314 -24.00 5.19 2.55
CA ARG A 314 -25.13 5.31 3.50
C ARG A 314 -26.13 4.15 3.48
N GLY A 315 -26.51 3.73 4.69
CA GLY A 315 -27.66 2.90 5.07
C GLY A 315 -27.17 1.60 5.70
N ASP A 316 -26.93 1.49 7.00
CA ASP A 316 -27.74 1.84 8.17
C ASP A 316 -26.86 1.95 9.45
N GLY A 317 -27.29 2.78 10.41
CA GLY A 317 -26.49 3.15 11.58
C GLY A 317 -26.00 1.97 12.41
N GLY A 318 -24.68 1.88 12.57
CA GLY A 318 -23.98 1.23 13.68
C GLY A 318 -24.51 -0.14 14.09
N LYS A 319 -24.01 -1.21 13.44
CA LYS A 319 -23.91 -2.61 13.93
C LYS A 319 -23.49 -3.67 12.88
N GLY A 320 -23.17 -3.30 11.64
CA GLY A 320 -22.82 -4.28 10.60
C GLY A 320 -21.34 -4.69 10.59
N ASN A 321 -21.07 -5.96 10.30
CA ASN A 321 -19.75 -6.55 10.08
C ASN A 321 -18.99 -5.85 8.93
N ASP A 322 -17.71 -5.50 9.10
CA ASP A 322 -16.95 -4.70 8.13
C ASP A 322 -16.65 -5.44 6.82
N VAL A 323 -16.53 -6.77 6.86
CA VAL A 323 -16.18 -7.61 5.69
C VAL A 323 -17.40 -7.90 4.80
N ALA A 324 -18.61 -7.73 5.36
CA ALA A 324 -19.89 -7.89 4.66
C ALA A 324 -20.14 -6.91 3.51
N HIS A 325 -19.27 -5.89 3.34
CA HIS A 325 -19.50 -4.72 2.47
C HIS A 325 -18.40 -4.41 1.44
N LEU A 326 -17.49 -5.33 1.11
CA LEU A 326 -16.37 -5.04 0.20
C LEU A 326 -16.78 -4.91 -1.30
N PRO A 327 -17.14 -3.70 -1.74
CA PRO A 327 -16.26 -2.94 -2.63
C PRO A 327 -16.07 -1.48 -2.17
N ALA A 328 -15.54 -1.30 -0.96
CA ALA A 328 -14.43 -0.39 -0.58
C ALA A 328 -14.48 -0.17 0.96
N GLY A 329 -13.64 -0.88 1.72
CA GLY A 329 -13.71 -1.00 3.18
C GLY A 329 -13.70 0.33 3.94
N ARG A 330 -14.81 0.58 4.65
CA ARG A 330 -15.06 1.13 6.01
C ARG A 330 -14.18 2.25 6.65
N PRO A 331 -14.64 2.79 7.81
CA PRO A 331 -14.14 4.07 8.32
C PRO A 331 -12.76 4.34 8.98
N ILE A 332 -11.75 4.80 8.23
CA ILE A 332 -10.70 5.81 8.54
C ILE A 332 -10.81 6.90 9.65
N ASP A 333 -11.23 6.70 10.91
CA ASP A 333 -11.18 7.74 11.99
C ASP A 333 -9.98 7.50 12.92
N LEU A 334 -8.88 8.20 12.66
CA LEU A 334 -7.63 8.12 13.40
C LEU A 334 -7.34 9.46 14.08
N ASP A 335 -6.95 9.40 15.34
CA ASP A 335 -6.30 10.52 16.03
C ASP A 335 -5.28 9.95 17.02
N CYS A 336 -4.01 9.90 16.62
CA CYS A 336 -2.98 9.23 17.42
C CYS A 336 -1.58 9.79 17.20
N ARG A 337 -0.66 9.41 18.11
CA ARG A 337 0.77 9.63 17.92
C ARG A 337 1.30 8.66 16.86
N VAL A 338 2.26 9.12 16.08
CA VAL A 338 2.84 8.35 14.98
C VAL A 338 4.36 8.47 14.95
N ARG A 339 5.00 7.45 14.39
CA ARG A 339 6.43 7.41 14.09
C ARG A 339 6.65 6.77 12.72
N TYR A 340 7.45 7.44 11.88
CA TYR A 340 7.89 6.90 10.59
C TYR A 340 9.41 6.82 10.53
N GLY A 341 9.92 5.68 10.09
CA GLY A 341 11.32 5.52 9.68
C GLY A 341 11.43 5.49 8.17
N MET A 342 12.49 6.07 7.60
CA MET A 342 12.77 5.99 6.17
C MET A 342 14.22 5.63 5.91
N GLY A 343 14.49 4.73 4.96
CA GLY A 343 15.83 4.24 4.65
C GLY A 343 16.01 3.87 3.18
N LEU A 344 17.24 3.84 2.67
CA LEU A 344 17.49 3.25 1.34
C LEU A 344 17.29 1.73 1.42
N GLU A 345 16.66 1.17 0.38
CA GLU A 345 16.65 -0.28 0.13
C GLU A 345 18.04 -0.81 -0.27
#